data_AF-A8LJH8-F1
#
_entry.id   AF-A8LJH8-F1
#
_cell.length_a   1.000
_cell.length_b   1.000
_cell.length_c   1.000
_cell.angle_alpha   90.00
_cell.angle_beta   90.00
_cell.angle_gamma   90.00
#
_symmetry.space_group_name_H-M   'P 1'
#
loop_
_entity.id
_entity.type
_entity.pdbx_description
1 polymer ?
#
loop_
_entity_poly.entity_id
_entity_poly.type
_entity_poly.pdbx_seq_one_letter_code
_entity_poly.pdbx_strand_id
1 'polypeptide(L)'
;MKLSTYLSPSRHGIYYNHWPLPALNRQSRRTVRISLRTKCPDRAGDLARHLASCGRLVRDNKALARLRQDEMREIVRSYFAASLDAYVETLNDTGLPDRSLQAPRQELAAHVHRAVILALFPAPRRAGPEP
;
A
#
# COMPACT_ATOMS: atom_id res chain seq x y z
N MET A 1 -17.19 -17.11 7.86
CA MET A 1 -16.31 -16.81 6.71
C MET A 1 -14.85 -16.90 7.14
N LYS A 2 -14.09 -17.92 6.68
CA LYS A 2 -12.64 -18.04 6.96
C LYS A 2 -11.87 -17.09 6.04
N LEU A 3 -11.63 -15.86 6.48
CA LEU A 3 -10.54 -15.07 5.92
C LEU A 3 -9.25 -15.78 6.35
N SER A 4 -8.54 -16.39 5.41
CA SER A 4 -7.27 -17.09 5.65
C SER A 4 -6.12 -16.10 5.88
N THR A 5 -6.38 -15.03 6.62
CA THR A 5 -5.37 -14.07 7.07
C THR A 5 -4.86 -14.50 8.43
N TYR A 6 -3.55 -14.57 8.60
CA TYR A 6 -2.94 -14.95 9.87
C TYR A 6 -1.81 -13.99 10.24
N LEU A 7 -1.54 -13.92 11.54
CA LEU A 7 -0.45 -13.12 12.11
C LEU A 7 0.79 -13.98 12.27
N SER A 8 1.95 -13.40 11.96
CA SER A 8 3.24 -13.99 12.29
C SER A 8 4.15 -12.94 12.93
N PRO A 9 4.80 -13.23 14.06
CA PRO A 9 5.86 -12.37 14.58
C PRO A 9 7.14 -12.51 13.73
N SER A 10 7.92 -11.44 13.66
CA SER A 10 9.30 -11.44 13.18
C SER A 10 10.27 -11.81 14.31
N ARG A 11 11.52 -12.12 13.97
CA ARG A 11 12.64 -12.28 14.92
C ARG A 11 12.78 -11.11 15.90
N HIS A 12 12.35 -9.91 15.49
CA HIS A 12 12.41 -8.68 16.29
C HIS A 12 11.12 -8.40 17.09
N GLY A 13 10.19 -9.36 17.13
CA GLY A 13 8.90 -9.25 17.83
C GLY A 13 7.84 -8.41 17.10
N ILE A 14 8.12 -7.88 15.90
CA ILE A 14 7.14 -7.11 15.12
C ILE A 14 6.16 -8.06 14.43
N TYR A 15 4.86 -7.83 14.60
CA TYR A 15 3.82 -8.62 13.96
C TYR A 15 3.60 -8.23 12.49
N TYR A 16 3.41 -9.26 11.65
CA TYR A 16 3.05 -9.15 10.25
C TYR A 16 1.70 -9.82 10.01
N ASN A 17 0.84 -9.18 9.23
CA ASN A 17 -0.39 -9.77 8.71
C ASN A 17 -0.13 -10.38 7.33
N HIS A 18 -0.52 -11.63 7.13
CA HIS A 18 -0.41 -12.33 5.84
C HIS A 18 -1.76 -12.33 5.14
N TRP A 19 -1.82 -11.72 3.96
CA TRP A 19 -3.02 -11.72 3.13
C TRP A 19 -2.87 -12.71 1.98
N PRO A 20 -3.73 -13.74 1.87
CA PRO A 20 -3.64 -14.71 0.79
C PRO A 20 -4.02 -14.05 -0.54
N LEU A 21 -3.15 -14.15 -1.54
CA LEU A 21 -3.50 -13.79 -2.91
C LEU A 21 -4.26 -14.96 -3.56
N PRO A 22 -5.23 -14.69 -4.44
CA PRO A 22 -5.87 -15.73 -5.23
C PRO A 22 -4.81 -16.47 -6.04
N ALA A 23 -4.87 -17.80 -6.03
CA ALA A 23 -3.92 -18.63 -6.76
C ALA A 23 -4.15 -18.44 -8.27
N LEU A 24 -3.18 -17.85 -8.96
CA LEU A 24 -3.27 -17.59 -10.40
C LEU A 24 -2.90 -18.84 -11.23
N ASN A 25 -2.29 -19.84 -10.61
CA ASN A 25 -1.89 -21.13 -11.18
C ASN A 25 -1.62 -22.13 -10.04
N ARG A 26 -1.39 -23.42 -10.35
CA ARG A 26 -1.08 -24.52 -9.40
C ARG A 26 0.19 -24.31 -8.54
N GLN A 27 0.73 -23.10 -8.45
CA GLN A 27 1.88 -22.78 -7.58
C GLN A 27 1.43 -22.52 -6.14
N SER A 28 2.42 -22.60 -5.22
CA SER A 28 2.28 -22.26 -3.80
C SER A 28 1.55 -20.92 -3.60
N ARG A 29 0.58 -20.90 -2.67
CA ARG A 29 -0.22 -19.70 -2.35
C ARG A 29 0.71 -18.56 -1.95
N ARG A 30 0.82 -17.55 -2.83
CA ARG A 30 1.56 -16.33 -2.53
C ARG A 30 0.77 -15.50 -1.51
N THR A 31 1.42 -15.06 -0.45
CA THR A 31 0.83 -14.15 0.54
C THR A 31 1.48 -12.77 0.45
N VAL A 32 0.67 -11.73 0.60
CA VAL A 32 1.14 -10.37 0.84
C VAL A 32 1.42 -10.21 2.32
N ARG A 33 2.63 -9.80 2.67
CA ARG A 33 3.06 -9.57 4.05
C ARG A 33 3.00 -8.08 4.36
N ILE A 34 2.15 -7.71 5.31
CA ILE A 34 2.00 -6.31 5.76
C ILE A 34 2.55 -6.21 7.19
N SER A 35 3.53 -5.33 7.41
CA SER A 35 4.02 -5.04 8.75
C SER A 35 2.97 -4.23 9.52
N LEU A 36 2.62 -4.70 10.73
CA LEU A 36 1.72 -3.96 11.63
C LEU A 36 2.48 -3.00 12.54
N ARG A 37 3.81 -2.98 12.46
CA ARG A 37 4.71 -2.07 13.19
C ARG A 37 4.48 -2.06 14.71
N THR A 38 3.96 -3.17 15.26
CA THR A 38 3.67 -3.34 16.69
C THR A 38 4.29 -4.64 17.21
N LYS A 39 4.75 -4.62 18.47
CA LYS A 39 5.18 -5.80 19.23
C LYS A 39 4.09 -6.34 20.17
N CYS A 40 3.00 -5.59 20.36
CA CYS A 40 1.89 -5.97 21.22
C CYS A 40 0.92 -6.89 20.46
N PRO A 41 0.62 -8.10 20.97
CA PRO A 41 -0.27 -9.06 20.31
C PRO A 41 -1.71 -8.56 20.20
N ASP A 42 -2.25 -7.90 21.23
CA ASP A 42 -3.63 -7.41 21.22
C ASP A 42 -3.82 -6.33 20.15
N ARG A 43 -2.93 -5.33 20.14
CA ARG A 43 -2.89 -4.29 19.10
C ARG A 43 -2.69 -4.88 17.71
N ALA A 44 -1.89 -5.93 17.56
CA ALA A 44 -1.72 -6.64 16.28
C ALA A 44 -3.03 -7.30 15.83
N GLY A 45 -3.76 -7.93 16.76
CA GLY A 45 -5.07 -8.52 16.52
C GLY A 45 -6.12 -7.49 16.09
N ASP A 46 -6.16 -6.34 16.75
CA ASP A 46 -7.07 -5.24 16.41
C ASP A 46 -6.80 -4.69 15.01
N LEU A 47 -5.53 -4.41 14.70
CA LEU A 47 -5.11 -3.96 13.36
C LEU A 47 -5.45 -4.99 12.28
N ALA A 48 -5.22 -6.27 12.54
CA ALA A 48 -5.56 -7.34 11.59
C ALA A 48 -7.07 -7.40 11.32
N ARG A 49 -7.91 -7.27 12.36
CA ARG A 49 -9.37 -7.22 12.22
C ARG A 49 -9.83 -6.00 11.44
N HIS A 50 -9.23 -4.83 11.66
CA HIS A 50 -9.51 -3.64 10.86
C HIS A 50 -9.14 -3.81 9.40
N LEU A 51 -7.93 -4.32 9.10
CA LEU A 51 -7.51 -4.61 7.72
C LEU A 51 -8.45 -5.62 7.04
N ALA A 52 -8.85 -6.68 7.77
CA ALA A 52 -9.82 -7.65 7.29
C ALA A 52 -11.17 -7.02 6.93
N SER A 53 -11.63 -6.03 7.72
CA SER A 53 -12.85 -5.29 7.45
C SER A 53 -12.72 -4.39 6.22
N CYS A 54 -11.64 -3.59 6.15
CA CYS A 54 -11.36 -2.72 5.01
C CYS A 54 -11.24 -3.50 3.70
N GLY A 55 -10.57 -4.66 3.74
CA GLY A 55 -10.43 -5.52 2.56
C GLY A 55 -11.76 -6.04 2.03
N ARG A 56 -12.74 -6.30 2.91
CA ARG A 56 -14.12 -6.63 2.48
C ARG A 56 -14.79 -5.44 1.79
N LEU A 57 -14.73 -4.26 2.39
CA LEU A 57 -15.32 -3.04 1.81
C LEU A 57 -14.73 -2.74 0.42
N VAL A 58 -13.41 -2.86 0.24
CA VAL A 58 -12.74 -2.65 -1.04
C VAL A 58 -13.16 -3.70 -2.07
N ARG A 59 -13.25 -4.98 -1.67
CA ARG A 59 -13.67 -6.07 -2.59
C ARG A 59 -15.13 -5.94 -3.01
N ASP A 60 -16.00 -5.57 -2.09
CA ASP A 60 -17.44 -5.46 -2.34
C ASP A 60 -17.76 -4.18 -3.14
N ASN A 61 -16.87 -3.19 -3.12
CA ASN A 61 -16.87 -2.07 -4.05
C ASN A 61 -16.46 -2.52 -5.46
N LYS A 62 -17.46 -2.90 -6.26
CA LYS A 62 -17.30 -3.43 -7.63
C LYS A 62 -16.58 -2.48 -8.60
N ALA A 63 -16.52 -1.18 -8.30
CA ALA A 63 -15.77 -0.23 -9.12
C ALA A 63 -14.26 -0.47 -9.02
N LEU A 64 -13.75 -0.70 -7.80
CA LEU A 64 -12.34 -1.00 -7.56
C LEU A 64 -11.95 -2.40 -8.06
N ALA A 65 -12.85 -3.38 -7.96
CA ALA A 65 -12.61 -4.73 -8.42
C ALA A 65 -12.55 -4.87 -9.97
N ARG A 66 -13.08 -3.88 -10.71
CA ARG A 66 -13.08 -3.86 -12.19
C ARG A 66 -11.95 -3.04 -12.80
N LEU A 67 -11.27 -2.20 -12.01
CA LEU A 67 -10.17 -1.40 -12.50
C LEU A 67 -9.01 -2.30 -12.90
N ARG A 68 -8.57 -2.18 -14.16
CA ARG A 68 -7.34 -2.81 -14.63
C ARG A 68 -6.14 -2.23 -13.88
N GLN A 69 -5.06 -3.00 -13.80
CA GLN A 69 -3.84 -2.57 -13.11
C GLN A 69 -3.31 -1.23 -13.65
N ASP A 70 -3.42 -1.02 -14.95
CA ASP A 70 -2.96 0.21 -15.62
C ASP A 70 -3.82 1.42 -15.23
N GLU A 71 -5.13 1.22 -15.10
CA GLU A 71 -6.07 2.27 -14.66
C GLU A 71 -5.83 2.63 -13.19
N MET A 72 -5.58 1.64 -12.32
CA MET A 72 -5.19 1.89 -10.93
C MET A 72 -3.86 2.65 -10.84
N ARG A 73 -2.88 2.30 -11.68
CA ARG A 73 -1.61 3.01 -11.73
C ARG A 73 -1.81 4.46 -12.17
N GLU A 74 -2.65 4.68 -13.17
CA GLU A 74 -2.94 6.02 -13.69
C GLU A 74 -3.62 6.90 -12.67
N ILE A 75 -4.63 6.39 -11.97
CA ILE A 75 -5.37 7.14 -10.94
C ILE A 75 -4.45 7.59 -9.81
N VAL A 76 -3.56 6.71 -9.35
CA VAL A 76 -2.63 7.08 -8.27
C VAL A 76 -1.57 8.06 -8.78
N ARG A 77 -1.07 7.86 -10.01
CA ARG A 77 -0.10 8.78 -10.61
C ARG A 77 -0.69 10.18 -10.79
N SER A 78 -1.91 10.28 -11.33
CA SER A 78 -2.58 11.56 -11.55
C SER A 78 -2.87 12.28 -10.24
N TYR A 79 -3.30 11.56 -9.20
CA TYR A 79 -3.50 12.12 -7.87
C TYR A 79 -2.20 12.72 -7.30
N PHE A 80 -1.09 11.98 -7.37
CA PHE A 80 0.19 12.47 -6.86
C PHE A 80 0.78 13.59 -7.70
N ALA A 81 0.61 13.55 -9.03
CA ALA A 81 1.02 14.64 -9.90
C ALA A 81 0.27 15.93 -9.55
N ALA A 82 -1.07 15.87 -9.47
CA ALA A 82 -1.88 17.03 -9.09
C ALA A 82 -1.55 17.56 -7.69
N SER A 83 -1.26 16.66 -6.74
CA SER A 83 -0.84 17.04 -5.39
C SER A 83 0.53 17.72 -5.37
N LEU A 84 1.46 17.31 -6.25
CA LEU A 84 2.76 17.95 -6.39
C LEU A 84 2.64 19.31 -7.07
N ASP A 85 1.83 19.42 -8.13
CA ASP A 85 1.61 20.67 -8.85
C ASP A 85 1.02 21.72 -7.90
N ALA A 86 -0.03 21.37 -7.14
CA ALA A 86 -0.62 22.26 -6.13
C ALA A 86 0.40 22.70 -5.06
N TYR A 87 1.28 21.80 -4.65
CA TYR A 87 2.32 22.10 -3.68
C TYR A 87 3.40 23.04 -4.27
N VAL A 88 3.80 22.83 -5.53
CA VAL A 88 4.74 23.70 -6.24
C VAL A 88 4.16 25.10 -6.44
N GLU A 89 2.89 25.22 -6.82
CA GLU A 89 2.21 26.52 -6.92
C GLU A 89 2.22 27.25 -5.59
N THR A 90 1.90 26.55 -4.50
CA THR A 90 1.96 27.13 -3.14
C THR A 90 3.38 27.59 -2.77
N LEU A 91 4.42 26.86 -3.20
CA LEU A 91 5.81 27.25 -2.99
C LEU A 91 6.23 28.46 -3.85
N ASN A 92 5.73 28.55 -5.09
CA ASN A 92 5.99 29.70 -5.96
C ASN A 92 5.38 30.98 -5.38
N ASP A 93 4.18 30.89 -4.82
CA ASP A 93 3.46 32.02 -4.22
C ASP A 93 4.07 32.48 -2.88
N THR A 94 4.52 31.54 -2.05
CA THR A 94 4.95 31.85 -0.67
C THR A 94 6.48 31.96 -0.53
N GLY A 95 7.24 31.56 -1.55
CA GLY A 95 8.69 31.36 -1.47
C GLY A 95 9.07 30.14 -0.63
N LEU A 96 10.32 29.67 -0.73
CA LEU A 96 10.79 28.56 0.10
C LEU A 96 10.96 29.06 1.55
N PRO A 97 10.19 28.57 2.55
CA PRO A 97 10.35 29.04 3.92
C PRO A 97 11.73 28.63 4.44
N ASP A 98 12.48 29.61 4.95
CA ASP A 98 13.91 29.49 5.34
C ASP A 98 14.17 28.49 6.48
N ARG A 99 13.11 27.87 7.03
CA ARG A 99 13.21 26.71 7.88
C ARG A 99 12.14 25.67 7.58
N SER A 100 12.66 24.49 7.23
CA SER A 100 12.10 23.16 7.46
C SER A 100 11.45 22.47 6.25
N LEU A 101 12.27 21.66 5.58
CA LEU A 101 11.84 20.48 4.81
C LEU A 101 11.11 19.42 5.68
N GLN A 102 10.78 19.71 6.94
CA GLN A 102 10.13 18.79 7.86
C GLN A 102 8.62 18.69 7.60
N ALA A 103 7.92 19.80 7.41
CA ALA A 103 6.48 19.76 7.13
C ALA A 103 6.19 19.02 5.80
N PRO A 104 6.91 19.27 4.70
CA PRO A 104 6.72 18.52 3.46
C PRO A 104 7.14 17.05 3.60
N ARG A 105 8.18 16.74 4.39
CA ARG A 105 8.56 15.34 4.70
C ARG A 105 7.51 14.60 5.52
N GLN A 106 6.87 15.26 6.47
CA GLN A 106 5.80 14.68 7.28
C GLN A 106 4.55 14.41 6.43
N GLU A 107 4.21 15.33 5.54
CA GLU A 107 3.15 15.16 4.56
C GLU A 107 3.46 14.00 3.61
N LEU A 108 4.67 13.94 3.04
CA LEU A 108 5.12 12.81 2.22
C LEU A 108 5.05 11.48 3.00
N ALA A 109 5.46 11.48 4.27
CA ALA A 109 5.38 10.29 5.13
C ALA A 109 3.93 9.85 5.40
N ALA A 110 2.99 10.78 5.52
CA ALA A 110 1.56 10.49 5.65
C ALA A 110 0.99 9.92 4.33
N HIS A 111 1.44 10.42 3.18
CA HIS A 111 0.98 9.96 1.87
C HIS A 111 1.58 8.62 1.43
N VAL A 112 2.83 8.32 1.79
CA VAL A 112 3.46 7.00 1.56
C VAL A 112 2.65 5.88 2.24
N HIS A 113 1.99 6.18 3.37
CA HIS A 113 1.11 5.22 4.05
C HIS A 113 -0.21 4.95 3.29
N ARG A 114 -0.64 5.85 2.40
CA ARG A 114 -1.83 5.69 1.53
C ARG A 114 -1.51 5.02 0.19
N ALA A 115 -0.27 5.15 -0.32
CA ALA A 115 0.16 4.60 -1.61
C ALA A 115 0.53 3.11 -1.62
N VAL A 116 0.44 2.42 -0.47
CA VAL A 116 0.88 1.01 -0.29
C VAL A 116 0.18 0.02 -1.26
N ILE A 117 -0.95 0.41 -1.85
CA ILE A 117 -1.70 -0.43 -2.80
C ILE A 117 -0.91 -0.71 -4.10
N LEU A 118 -0.02 0.19 -4.58
CA LEU A 118 0.72 -0.02 -5.82
C LEU A 118 2.10 -0.66 -5.66
N ALA A 119 2.74 -0.55 -4.50
CA ALA A 119 4.05 -1.16 -4.25
C ALA A 119 4.00 -2.71 -4.15
N LEU A 120 2.81 -3.30 -4.17
CA LEU A 120 2.58 -4.74 -4.06
C LEU A 120 2.53 -5.49 -5.40
N PHE A 121 2.58 -4.78 -6.53
CA PHE A 121 2.64 -5.40 -7.86
C PHE A 121 4.01 -5.14 -8.51
N PRO A 122 4.91 -6.14 -8.56
CA PRO A 122 6.16 -5.98 -9.30
C PRO A 122 5.86 -5.72 -10.78
N ALA A 123 6.65 -4.84 -11.40
CA ALA A 123 6.62 -4.65 -12.85
C ALA A 123 6.85 -6.00 -13.56
N PRO A 124 6.20 -6.26 -14.71
CA PRO A 124 6.50 -7.46 -15.49
C PRO A 124 7.99 -7.43 -15.84
N ARG A 125 8.73 -8.48 -15.46
CA ARG A 125 10.10 -8.67 -15.91
C ARG A 125 10.06 -8.68 -17.44
N ARG A 126 10.75 -7.74 -18.09
CA ARG A 126 11.04 -7.84 -19.53
C ARG A 126 11.74 -9.19 -19.72
N ALA A 127 11.11 -10.10 -20.45
CA ALA A 127 11.78 -11.30 -20.93
C ALA A 127 12.96 -10.84 -21.80
N GLY A 128 14.18 -11.15 -21.38
CA GLY A 128 15.34 -11.04 -22.25
C GLY A 128 15.20 -12.08 -23.38
N PRO A 129 15.83 -11.85 -24.54
CA PRO A 129 15.82 -12.82 -25.62
C PRO A 129 16.57 -14.09 -25.16
N GLU A 130 15.90 -15.24 -25.28
CA GLU A 130 16.52 -16.57 -25.14
C GLU A 130 17.57 -16.78 -26.25
N PRO A 131 18.66 -17.52 -25.96
CA PRO A 131 19.76 -17.76 -26.90
C PRO A 131 19.43 -18.71 -28.05
#